data_AF-F4H9F8-F1
#
_entry.id   AF-F4H9F8-F1
#
_cell.length_a   1.000
_cell.length_b   1.000
_cell.length_c   1.000
_cell.angle_alpha   90.00
_cell.angle_beta   90.00
_cell.angle_gamma   90.00
#
_symmetry.space_group_name_H-M   'P 1'
#
loop_
_entity.id
_entity.type
_entity.pdbx_description
1 polymer ?
#
loop_
_entity_poly.entity_id
_entity_poly.type
_entity_poly.pdbx_seq_one_letter_code
_entity_poly.pdbx_strand_id
1 'polypeptide(L)'
;MKPFELNGNTYYIRSFTVGDVNREVFEYQNWLKAQAMAQGIELNLNDEDVLAKQLEPIADKYRLARNLAIKLCDEKGNNLFDPDNIEDLEAILTLDDSVLTAFNQAENVDTPKNSPPDASSN
;
A
#
# COMPACT_ATOMS: atom_id res chain seq x y z
N MET A 1 9.34 2.09 13.78
CA MET A 1 9.60 1.23 12.60
C MET A 1 9.83 -0.18 13.10
N LYS A 2 9.37 -1.19 12.35
CA LYS A 2 9.48 -2.60 12.70
C LYS A 2 10.35 -3.31 11.67
N PRO A 3 11.43 -4.00 12.07
CA PRO A 3 12.22 -4.80 11.14
C PRO A 3 11.49 -6.09 10.77
N PHE A 4 11.72 -6.59 9.56
CA PHE A 4 11.36 -7.94 9.14
C PHE A 4 12.40 -8.49 8.16
N GLU A 5 12.57 -9.81 8.15
CA GLU A 5 13.52 -10.50 7.28
C GLU A 5 12.81 -11.04 6.04
N LEU A 6 13.38 -10.78 4.87
CA LEU A 6 12.89 -11.30 3.61
C LEU A 6 14.09 -11.65 2.72
N ASN A 7 14.16 -12.90 2.26
CA ASN A 7 15.24 -13.41 1.41
C ASN A 7 16.67 -13.15 1.95
N GLY A 8 16.84 -13.12 3.27
CA GLY A 8 18.13 -12.87 3.94
C GLY A 8 18.52 -11.40 4.05
N ASN A 9 17.62 -10.47 3.70
CA ASN A 9 17.79 -9.03 3.90
C ASN A 9 16.80 -8.52 4.96
N THR A 10 17.25 -7.57 5.78
CA THR A 10 16.43 -6.85 6.75
C THR A 10 15.77 -5.65 6.10
N TYR A 11 14.44 -5.57 6.18
CA TYR A 11 13.62 -4.44 5.73
C TYR A 11 12.85 -3.85 6.91
N TYR A 12 12.29 -2.65 6.74
CA TYR A 12 11.56 -1.96 7.80
C TYR A 12 10.17 -1.53 7.35
N ILE A 13 9.22 -1.61 8.28
CA ILE A 13 7.87 -1.07 8.12
C ILE A 13 7.72 0.10 9.08
N ARG A 14 7.35 1.27 8.54
CA ARG A 14 7.00 2.45 9.34
C ARG A 14 5.49 2.64 9.42
N SER A 15 5.06 3.32 10.47
CA SER A 15 3.68 3.82 10.57
C SER A 15 3.49 5.00 9.62
N PHE A 16 2.22 5.29 9.28
CA PHE A 16 1.85 6.52 8.59
C PHE A 16 2.31 7.74 9.39
N THR A 17 2.85 8.72 8.69
CA THR A 17 3.14 10.06 9.20
C THR A 17 1.98 11.00 8.88
N VAL A 18 1.95 12.16 9.54
CA VAL A 18 0.99 13.23 9.19
C VAL A 18 1.18 13.70 7.74
N GLY A 19 2.41 13.66 7.23
CA GLY A 19 2.71 13.97 5.84
C GLY A 19 2.05 13.01 4.86
N ASP A 20 2.10 11.71 5.14
CA ASP A 20 1.46 10.69 4.28
C ASP A 20 -0.05 10.87 4.24
N VAL A 21 -0.67 11.10 5.40
CA VAL A 21 -2.13 11.29 5.50
C VAL A 21 -2.57 12.54 4.74
N ASN A 22 -1.86 13.67 4.92
CA ASN A 22 -2.17 14.88 4.17
C ASN A 22 -1.99 14.66 2.66
N ARG A 23 -0.91 13.98 2.25
CA ARG A 23 -0.67 13.66 0.84
C ARG A 23 -1.79 12.78 0.26
N GLU A 24 -2.24 11.80 1.02
CA GLU A 24 -3.35 10.92 0.62
C GLU A 24 -4.69 11.68 0.49
N VAL A 25 -4.94 12.66 1.35
CA VAL A 25 -6.14 13.51 1.26
C VAL A 25 -6.12 14.42 0.03
N PHE A 26 -4.96 15.01 -0.30
CA PHE A 26 -4.89 16.09 -1.31
C PHE A 26 -4.37 15.65 -2.68
N GLU A 27 -3.38 14.75 -2.74
CA GLU A 27 -2.66 14.41 -3.98
C GLU A 27 -3.20 13.13 -4.62
N TYR A 28 -3.68 12.18 -3.82
CA TYR A 28 -4.09 10.86 -4.34
C TYR A 28 -5.24 10.94 -5.34
N GLN A 29 -6.27 11.77 -5.07
CA GLN A 29 -7.39 11.90 -6.01
C GLN A 29 -6.95 12.51 -7.34
N ASN A 30 -6.00 13.45 -7.33
CA ASN A 30 -5.45 14.04 -8.55
C ASN A 30 -4.60 13.03 -9.33
N TRP A 31 -3.84 12.21 -8.60
CA TRP A 31 -3.11 11.09 -9.20
C TRP A 31 -4.07 10.10 -9.87
N LEU A 32 -5.15 9.68 -9.20
CA LEU A 32 -6.17 8.80 -9.77
C LEU A 32 -6.79 9.39 -11.05
N LYS A 33 -7.12 10.69 -11.04
CA LYS A 33 -7.62 11.39 -12.23
C LYS A 33 -6.61 11.34 -13.38
N ALA A 34 -5.34 11.62 -13.09
CA ALA A 34 -4.28 11.55 -14.10
C ALA A 34 -4.15 10.15 -14.71
N GLN A 35 -4.22 9.10 -13.88
CA GLN A 35 -4.18 7.71 -14.36
C GLN A 35 -5.39 7.34 -15.21
N ALA A 36 -6.59 7.77 -14.81
CA ALA A 36 -7.81 7.52 -15.58
C ALA A 36 -7.75 8.18 -16.96
N MET A 37 -7.32 9.44 -17.02
CA MET A 37 -7.17 10.17 -18.27
C MET A 37 -6.08 9.54 -19.17
N ALA A 38 -4.98 9.07 -18.59
CA ALA A 38 -3.93 8.36 -19.34
C ALA A 38 -4.43 7.04 -19.94
N GLN A 39 -5.44 6.41 -19.31
CA GLN A 39 -6.13 5.22 -19.84
C GLN A 39 -7.25 5.55 -20.84
N GLY A 40 -7.45 6.84 -21.16
CA GLY A 40 -8.49 7.30 -22.08
C GLY A 40 -9.89 7.37 -21.47
N ILE A 41 -10.02 7.35 -20.14
CA ILE A 41 -11.29 7.49 -19.44
C ILE A 41 -11.66 8.97 -19.38
N GLU A 42 -12.79 9.35 -19.97
CA GLU A 42 -13.37 10.68 -19.80
C GLU A 42 -14.01 10.80 -18.41
N LEU A 43 -13.46 11.69 -17.58
CA LEU A 43 -13.90 11.91 -16.20
C LEU A 43 -15.00 12.97 -16.13
N ASN A 44 -16.05 12.67 -15.37
CA ASN A 44 -17.08 13.64 -15.05
C ASN A 44 -16.65 14.48 -13.84
N LEU A 45 -16.04 15.64 -14.09
CA LEU A 45 -15.58 16.54 -13.01
C LEU A 45 -16.71 17.37 -12.37
N ASN A 46 -17.93 17.29 -12.90
CA ASN A 46 -19.08 18.07 -12.42
C ASN A 46 -19.96 17.28 -11.46
N ASP A 47 -19.73 15.97 -11.32
CA ASP A 47 -20.49 15.07 -10.46
C ASP A 47 -19.51 14.22 -9.66
N GLU A 48 -19.41 14.50 -8.36
CA GLU A 48 -18.44 13.88 -7.45
C GLU A 48 -18.74 12.38 -7.23
N ASP A 49 -20.01 11.97 -7.22
CA ASP A 49 -20.41 10.58 -7.04
C ASP A 49 -20.06 9.75 -8.28
N VAL A 50 -20.28 10.31 -9.47
CA VAL A 50 -19.89 9.67 -10.73
C VAL A 50 -18.37 9.60 -10.82
N LEU A 51 -17.66 10.70 -10.50
CA LEU A 51 -16.21 10.73 -10.48
C LEU A 51 -15.63 9.66 -9.55
N ALA A 52 -16.15 9.54 -8.33
CA ALA A 52 -15.68 8.54 -7.36
C ALA A 52 -15.78 7.11 -7.93
N LYS A 53 -16.91 6.76 -8.56
CA LYS A 53 -17.11 5.46 -9.21
C LYS A 53 -16.18 5.24 -10.41
N GLN A 54 -15.86 6.29 -11.16
CA GLN A 54 -14.92 6.19 -12.28
C GLN A 54 -13.47 5.95 -11.81
N LEU A 55 -13.11 6.45 -10.63
CA LEU A 55 -11.76 6.31 -10.06
C LEU A 55 -11.59 5.03 -9.22
N GLU A 56 -12.67 4.45 -8.70
CA GLU A 56 -12.67 3.26 -7.84
C GLU A 56 -11.85 2.08 -8.41
N PRO A 57 -12.00 1.67 -9.69
CA PRO A 57 -11.22 0.54 -10.22
C PRO A 57 -9.71 0.78 -10.23
N ILE A 58 -9.27 2.02 -10.42
CA ILE A 58 -7.86 2.41 -10.41
C ILE A 58 -7.36 2.41 -8.96
N ALA A 59 -8.16 2.98 -8.06
CA ALA A 59 -7.85 2.99 -6.64
C ALA A 59 -7.68 1.57 -6.10
N ASP A 60 -8.60 0.66 -6.45
CA ASP A 60 -8.56 -0.74 -6.04
C ASP A 60 -7.34 -1.48 -6.59
N LYS A 61 -7.00 -1.27 -7.87
CA LYS A 61 -5.83 -1.89 -8.50
C LYS A 61 -4.55 -1.60 -7.71
N TYR A 62 -4.35 -0.35 -7.31
CA TYR A 62 -3.08 0.09 -6.71
C TYR A 62 -3.10 0.17 -5.19
N ARG A 63 -4.24 -0.07 -4.53
CA ARG A 63 -4.39 0.12 -3.07
C ARG A 63 -3.32 -0.59 -2.25
N LEU A 64 -3.06 -1.86 -2.55
CA LEU A 64 -2.07 -2.67 -1.82
C LEU A 64 -0.64 -2.21 -2.12
N ALA A 65 -0.33 -2.00 -3.41
CA ALA A 65 0.99 -1.54 -3.83
C ALA A 65 1.34 -0.19 -3.21
N ARG A 66 0.38 0.73 -3.17
CA ARG A 66 0.54 2.06 -2.59
C ARG A 66 0.73 1.99 -1.08
N ASN A 67 -0.02 1.14 -0.37
CA ASN A 67 0.17 0.94 1.06
C ASN A 67 1.59 0.45 1.38
N LEU A 68 2.08 -0.50 0.59
CA LEU A 68 3.44 -1.01 0.68
C LEU A 68 4.47 0.09 0.40
N ALA A 69 4.30 0.87 -0.67
CA ALA A 69 5.21 1.97 -1.01
C ALA A 69 5.27 3.06 0.07
N ILE A 70 4.16 3.33 0.78
CA ILE A 70 4.15 4.31 1.88
C ILE A 70 4.93 3.79 3.09
N LYS A 71 4.84 2.49 3.40
CA LYS A 71 5.31 1.96 4.69
C LYS A 71 6.62 1.21 4.62
N LEU A 72 6.97 0.62 3.48
CA LEU A 72 8.20 -0.13 3.30
C LEU A 72 9.37 0.83 3.15
N CYS A 73 10.32 0.75 4.08
CA CYS A 73 11.46 1.66 4.15
C CYS A 73 12.78 0.94 4.47
N ASP A 74 13.88 1.65 4.24
CA ASP A 74 15.24 1.27 4.66
C ASP A 74 15.44 1.46 6.19
N GLU A 75 16.65 1.16 6.69
CA GLU A 75 16.98 1.31 8.12
C GLU A 75 16.94 2.77 8.62
N LYS A 76 16.97 3.74 7.72
CA LYS A 76 16.91 5.17 8.01
C LYS A 76 15.49 5.72 7.93
N GLY A 77 14.53 4.90 7.51
CA GLY A 77 13.13 5.29 7.33
C GLY A 77 12.83 5.95 5.98
N ASN A 78 13.73 5.88 5.00
CA ASN A 78 13.44 6.33 3.64
C ASN A 78 12.63 5.26 2.91
N ASN A 79 11.54 5.67 2.26
CA ASN A 79 10.72 4.75 1.50
C ASN A 79 11.51 4.15 0.33
N LEU A 80 11.34 2.84 0.11
CA LEU A 80 12.00 2.14 -0.99
C LEU A 80 11.32 2.36 -2.34
N PHE A 81 10.06 2.79 -2.32
CA PHE A 81 9.22 3.04 -3.49
C PHE A 81 8.47 4.36 -3.30
N ASP A 82 8.19 5.05 -4.41
CA ASP A 82 7.33 6.23 -4.41
C ASP A 82 5.86 5.83 -4.58
N PRO A 83 4.97 6.12 -3.61
CA PRO A 83 3.56 5.77 -3.67
C PRO A 83 2.76 6.51 -4.75
N ASP A 84 3.35 7.50 -5.43
CA ASP A 84 2.71 8.26 -6.50
C ASP A 84 3.40 8.03 -7.86
N ASN A 85 4.43 7.18 -7.93
CA ASN A 85 5.08 6.76 -9.17
C ASN A 85 4.44 5.47 -9.72
N ILE A 86 3.90 5.50 -10.94
CA ILE A 86 3.22 4.34 -11.50
C ILE A 86 4.17 3.16 -11.79
N GLU A 87 5.42 3.42 -12.16
CA GLU A 87 6.39 2.36 -12.46
C GLU A 87 6.76 1.60 -11.19
N ASP A 88 6.93 2.31 -10.07
CA ASP A 88 7.15 1.68 -8.76
C ASP A 88 5.93 0.86 -8.31
N LEU A 89 4.72 1.39 -8.49
CA LEU A 89 3.50 0.67 -8.13
C LEU A 89 3.30 -0.58 -8.99
N GLU A 90 3.55 -0.51 -10.29
CA GLU A 90 3.52 -1.67 -11.18
C GLU A 90 4.61 -2.68 -10.82
N ALA A 91 5.83 -2.22 -10.50
CA ALA A 91 6.90 -3.10 -10.03
C ALA A 91 6.47 -3.85 -8.75
N ILE A 92 5.81 -3.19 -7.81
CA ILE A 92 5.27 -3.81 -6.60
C ILE A 92 4.20 -4.86 -6.94
N LEU A 93 3.32 -4.59 -7.91
CA LEU A 93 2.31 -5.54 -8.35
C LEU A 93 2.91 -6.79 -9.02
N THR A 94 4.15 -6.71 -9.50
CA THR A 94 4.90 -7.86 -10.05
C THR A 94 5.73 -8.62 -9.01
N LEU A 95 5.79 -8.14 -7.76
CA LEU A 95 6.52 -8.84 -6.70
C LEU A 95 5.88 -10.20 -6.40
N ASP A 96 6.72 -11.14 -5.99
CA ASP A 96 6.27 -12.47 -5.59
C ASP A 96 5.31 -12.39 -4.38
N ASP A 97 4.31 -13.26 -4.36
CA ASP A 97 3.29 -13.32 -3.31
C ASP A 97 3.91 -13.48 -1.90
N SER A 98 5.09 -14.09 -1.80
CA SER A 98 5.83 -14.21 -0.53
C SER A 98 6.24 -12.85 0.04
N VAL A 99 6.58 -11.87 -0.80
CA VAL A 99 6.93 -10.50 -0.41
C VAL A 99 5.70 -9.79 0.15
N LEU A 100 4.57 -9.85 -0.58
CA LEU A 100 3.32 -9.27 -0.14
C LEU A 100 2.82 -9.93 1.15
N THR A 101 2.97 -11.25 1.27
CA THR A 101 2.60 -12.00 2.48
C THR A 101 3.47 -11.60 3.67
N ALA A 102 4.79 -11.54 3.50
CA ALA A 102 5.72 -11.14 4.56
C ALA A 102 5.44 -9.72 5.05
N PHE A 103 5.19 -8.79 4.12
CA PHE A 103 4.79 -7.43 4.44
C PHE A 103 3.49 -7.38 5.25
N ASN A 104 2.43 -8.05 4.77
CA ASN A 104 1.14 -8.11 5.47
C ASN A 104 1.27 -8.75 6.86
N GLN A 105 2.10 -9.79 7.01
CA GLN A 105 2.36 -10.39 8.32
C GLN A 105 3.06 -9.41 9.25
N ALA A 106 4.11 -8.74 8.79
CA ALA A 106 4.88 -7.76 9.55
C ALA A 106 4.02 -6.54 9.98
N GLU A 107 3.07 -6.12 9.14
CA GLU A 107 2.05 -5.12 9.49
C GLU A 107 1.16 -5.58 10.67
N ASN A 108 0.69 -6.82 10.61
CA ASN A 108 -0.29 -7.38 11.55
C ASN A 108 0.29 -7.93 12.86
N VAL A 109 1.61 -7.95 13.06
CA VAL A 109 2.23 -8.49 14.30
C VAL A 109 1.78 -7.76 15.58
N ASP A 110 1.21 -6.55 15.49
CA ASP A 110 0.61 -5.85 16.65
C ASP A 110 -0.84 -6.26 16.96
N THR A 111 -1.49 -7.06 16.11
CA THR A 111 -2.72 -7.75 16.53
C THR A 111 -2.32 -9.02 17.26
N PRO A 112 -2.70 -9.21 18.54
CA PRO A 112 -2.47 -10.48 19.21
C PRO A 112 -3.13 -11.56 18.35
N LYS A 113 -2.32 -12.45 17.77
CA LYS A 113 -2.82 -13.74 17.32
C LYS A 113 -3.53 -14.32 18.52
N ASN A 114 -4.84 -14.46 18.43
CA ASN A 114 -5.58 -15.27 19.37
C ASN A 114 -4.91 -16.65 19.31
N SER A 115 -4.16 -16.99 20.35
CA SER A 115 -3.38 -18.22 20.41
C SER A 115 -4.31 -19.41 20.12
N PRO A 116 -3.85 -20.45 19.41
CA PRO A 116 -4.66 -21.65 19.21
C PRO A 116 -5.09 -22.21 20.58
N PRO A 117 -6.28 -22.84 20.68
CA PRO A 117 -6.65 -23.52 21.91
C PRO A 117 -5.61 -24.61 22.17
N ASP A 118 -5.00 -24.56 23.35
CA ASP A 118 -4.13 -25.61 23.86
C ASP A 118 -4.82 -26.96 23.62
N ALA A 119 -4.29 -27.73 22.66
CA ALA A 119 -4.59 -29.14 22.56
C ALA A 119 -3.85 -29.83 23.70
N SER A 120 -4.38 -29.72 24.92
CA SER A 120 -3.96 -30.56 26.03
C SER A 120 -4.92 -31.75 26.10
N SER A 121 -4.51 -32.84 25.44
CA SER A 121 -5.01 -34.17 25.78
C SER A 121 -4.42 -34.60 27.12
N ASN A 122 -5.27 -34.83 28.11
CA ASN A 122 -5.19 -35.96 29.04
C ASN A 122 -6.49 -36.09 29.85
#